data_AF-A0AAW0QDY1-F1
#
_entry.id   AF-A0AAW0QDY1-F1
#
_cell.length_a   1.000
_cell.length_b   1.000
_cell.length_c   1.000
_cell.angle_alpha   90.00
_cell.angle_beta   90.00
_cell.angle_gamma   90.00
#
_symmetry.space_group_name_H-M   'P 1'
#
loop_
_entity.id
_entity.type
_entity.pdbx_description
1 polymer ?
#
loop_
_entity_poly.entity_id
_entity_poly.type
_entity_poly.pdbx_seq_one_letter_code
_entity_poly.pdbx_strand_id
1 'polypeptide(L)' 'MTVVHIVQFRFKDGTSPEAVSKDGIQYAFVMHFETPEDRDYYVKTDPVHQKFVKTNGPLIEKAIVVDYTVGEF' A
#
# COMPACT_ATOMS: atom_id res chain seq x y z
N MET A 1 3.14 5.14 -20.17
CA MET A 1 1.96 4.27 -19.97
C MET A 1 1.65 4.32 -18.49
N THR A 2 0.42 4.64 -18.10
CA THR A 2 0.10 4.86 -16.69
C THR A 2 0.09 3.53 -15.92
N VAL A 3 0.91 3.45 -14.88
CA VAL A 3 0.95 2.31 -13.95
C VAL A 3 0.08 2.64 -12.76
N VAL A 4 -0.77 1.70 -12.36
CA VAL A 4 -1.60 1.83 -11.16
C VAL A 4 -1.09 0.88 -10.09
N HIS A 5 -0.83 1.41 -8.90
CA HIS A 5 -0.37 0.68 -7.73
C HIS A 5 -1.46 0.70 -6.67
N ILE A 6 -2.04 -0.46 -6.39
CA ILE A 6 -3.06 -0.62 -5.35
C ILE A 6 -2.40 -1.23 -4.12
N VAL A 7 -2.61 -0.60 -2.97
CA VAL A 7 -2.19 -1.14 -1.67
C VAL A 7 -3.38 -1.37 -0.79
N GLN A 8 -3.50 -2.60 -0.30
CA GLN A 8 -4.56 -3.05 0.56
C GLN A 8 -3.98 -3.46 1.91
N PHE A 9 -4.46 -2.87 3.01
CA PHE A 9 -3.94 -3.11 4.35
C PHE A 9 -4.98 -3.75 5.28
N ARG A 10 -4.47 -4.64 6.12
CA ARG A 10 -5.11 -5.15 7.32
C ARG A 10 -4.18 -4.87 8.50
N PHE A 11 -4.73 -4.26 9.55
CA PHE A 11 -4.01 -3.93 10.78
C PHE A 11 -4.14 -5.06 11.80
N LYS A 12 -3.15 -5.15 12.69
CA LYS A 12 -3.14 -6.15 13.76
C LYS A 12 -4.28 -5.94 14.76
N ASP A 13 -4.80 -7.04 15.27
CA ASP A 13 -5.80 -7.04 16.34
C ASP A 13 -5.32 -6.22 17.55
N GLY A 14 -6.18 -5.34 18.06
CA GLY A 14 -5.86 -4.46 19.20
C GLY A 14 -5.22 -3.12 18.81
N THR A 15 -5.03 -2.83 17.52
CA THR A 15 -4.65 -1.48 17.06
C THR A 15 -5.87 -0.55 17.18
N SER A 16 -5.80 0.46 18.05
CA SER A 16 -6.88 1.44 18.30
C SER A 16 -7.08 2.39 17.09
N PRO A 17 -8.32 2.86 16.78
CA PRO A 17 -9.02 3.78 17.69
C PRO A 17 -9.83 3.08 18.78
N GLU A 18 -10.68 2.08 18.45
CA GLU A 18 -11.35 1.28 19.50
C GLU A 18 -11.81 -0.17 19.17
N ALA A 19 -12.04 -0.62 17.93
CA ALA A 19 -12.06 -2.07 17.60
C ALA A 19 -12.21 -2.29 16.10
N VAL A 20 -11.09 -2.26 15.39
CA VAL A 20 -10.98 -2.71 14.01
C VAL A 20 -11.57 -4.14 13.88
N SER A 21 -12.67 -4.25 13.12
CA SER A 21 -13.54 -5.42 13.07
C SER A 21 -12.90 -6.64 12.40
N LYS A 22 -13.20 -7.81 12.93
CA LYS A 22 -12.78 -9.11 12.41
C LYS A 22 -13.45 -9.38 11.05
N ASP A 23 -12.65 -9.28 9.99
CA ASP A 23 -12.71 -10.07 8.74
C ASP A 23 -12.37 -9.24 7.50
N GLY A 24 -11.09 -9.26 7.08
CA GLY A 24 -10.67 -8.82 5.74
C GLY A 24 -9.65 -7.68 5.69
N ILE A 25 -9.55 -7.10 4.49
CA ILE A 25 -8.77 -5.88 4.18
C ILE A 25 -9.67 -4.69 4.50
N GLN A 26 -9.12 -3.71 5.20
CA GLN A 26 -9.93 -2.60 5.74
C GLN A 26 -9.70 -1.29 5.01
N TYR A 27 -8.48 -1.12 4.49
CA TYR A 27 -8.10 0.09 3.78
C TYR A 27 -7.50 -0.31 2.44
N ALA A 28 -7.90 0.40 1.40
CA ALA A 28 -7.32 0.29 0.07
C ALA A 28 -6.95 1.68 -0.43
N PHE A 29 -5.75 1.79 -0.99
CA PHE A 29 -5.20 2.99 -1.57
C PHE A 29 -4.88 2.70 -3.04
N VAL A 30 -5.20 3.65 -3.92
CA VAL A 30 -4.89 3.56 -5.35
C VAL A 30 -3.98 4.73 -5.70
N MET A 31 -2.83 4.44 -6.29
CA MET A 31 -1.86 5.43 -6.75
C MET A 31 -1.64 5.27 -8.24
N HIS A 32 -1.59 6.40 -8.95
CA HIS A 32 -1.32 6.44 -10.39
C HIS A 32 0.06 7.02 -10.60
N PHE A 33 0.86 6.34 -11.41
CA PHE A 33 2.20 6.74 -11.80
C PHE A 33 2.25 6.91 -13.32
N GLU A 34 2.94 7.95 -13.78
CA GLU A 34 3.08 8.23 -15.21
C GLU A 34 3.96 7.18 -15.91
N THR A 35 4.97 6.68 -15.17
CA THR A 35 5.92 5.67 -15.63
C THR A 35 6.18 4.59 -14.57
N PRO A 36 6.63 3.38 -14.98
CA PRO A 36 7.12 2.37 -14.04
C PRO A 36 8.27 2.85 -13.17
N GLU A 37 9.14 3.72 -13.69
CA GLU A 37 10.28 4.30 -12.97
C GLU A 37 9.83 5.19 -11.81
N ASP A 38 8.77 5.98 -11.98
CA ASP A 38 8.20 6.81 -10.91
C ASP A 38 7.65 5.93 -9.78
N ARG A 39 6.96 4.83 -10.13
CA ARG A 39 6.47 3.82 -9.17
C ARG A 39 7.63 3.18 -8.43
N ASP A 40 8.69 2.80 -9.14
CA ASP A 40 9.88 2.18 -8.57
C ASP A 40 10.61 3.14 -7.62
N TYR A 41 10.73 4.43 -7.99
CA TYR A 41 11.29 5.45 -7.12
C TYR A 41 10.44 5.61 -5.84
N TYR A 42 9.12 5.77 -5.97
CA TYR A 42 8.23 5.90 -4.82
C TYR A 42 8.33 4.69 -3.87
N VAL A 43 8.29 3.47 -4.40
CA VAL A 43 8.30 2.24 -3.57
C VAL A 43 9.67 1.97 -2.95
N LYS A 44 10.78 2.24 -3.66
CA LYS A 44 12.12 1.77 -3.25
C LYS A 44 13.02 2.86 -2.68
N THR A 45 12.83 4.11 -3.11
CA THR A 45 13.81 5.18 -2.90
C THR A 45 13.25 6.38 -2.15
N ASP A 46 11.97 6.72 -2.33
CA ASP A 46 11.37 7.90 -1.70
C ASP A 46 11.51 7.83 -0.16
N PRO A 47 12.26 8.76 0.46
CA PRO A 47 12.49 8.74 1.91
C PRO A 47 11.19 8.89 2.71
N VAL A 48 10.16 9.53 2.15
CA VAL A 48 8.86 9.67 2.81
C VAL A 48 8.15 8.31 2.85
N HIS A 49 8.07 7.62 1.72
CA HIS A 49 7.51 6.27 1.66
C HIS A 49 8.31 5.28 2.53
N GLN A 50 9.65 5.31 2.49
CA GLN A 50 10.48 4.44 3.33
C GLN A 50 10.23 4.67 4.82
N LYS A 51 10.08 5.93 5.24
CA LYS A 51 9.73 6.26 6.64
C LYS A 51 8.35 5.74 7.00
N PHE A 52 7.37 5.84 6.10
CA PHE A 52 6.03 5.29 6.28
C PHE A 52 6.06 3.78 6.49
N VAL A 53 6.75 3.03 5.62
CA VAL A 53 6.89 1.57 5.73
C VAL A 53 7.57 1.19 7.05
N LYS A 54 8.65 1.89 7.43
CA LYS A 54 9.36 1.63 8.69
C LYS A 54 8.49 1.88 9.93
N THR A 55 7.65 2.91 9.90
CA THR A 55 6.84 3.31 11.06
C THR A 55 5.58 2.45 11.19
N ASN A 56 4.91 2.17 10.08
CA ASN A 56 3.59 1.52 10.06
C ASN A 56 3.66 0.02 9.77
N GLY A 57 4.73 -0.47 9.13
CA GLY A 57 4.94 -1.89 8.84
C GLY A 57 4.76 -2.80 10.07
N PRO A 58 5.30 -2.45 11.25
CA PRO A 58 5.09 -3.21 12.48
C PRO A 58 3.62 -3.26 12.97
N LEU A 59 2.76 -2.34 12.54
CA LEU A 59 1.34 -2.25 12.92
C LEU A 59 0.42 -2.98 11.93
N ILE A 60 0.92 -3.26 10.72
CA ILE A 60 0.20 -3.93 9.65
C ILE A 60 0.35 -5.45 9.82
N GLU A 61 -0.76 -6.17 9.80
CA GLU A 61 -0.81 -7.64 9.84
C GLU A 61 -0.60 -8.22 8.43
N LYS A 62 -1.28 -7.64 7.44
CA LYS A 62 -1.22 -8.09 6.05
C LYS A 62 -1.31 -6.90 5.10
N ALA A 63 -0.43 -6.88 4.10
CA ALA A 63 -0.52 -5.98 2.97
C ALA A 63 -0.62 -6.80 1.67
N ILE A 64 -1.52 -6.40 0.77
CA ILE A 64 -1.55 -6.89 -0.62
C ILE A 64 -1.24 -5.70 -1.51
N VAL A 65 -0.29 -5.89 -2.42
CA VAL A 65 0.16 -4.88 -3.37
C VAL A 65 -0.01 -5.43 -4.78
N VAL A 66 -0.70 -4.69 -5.63
CA VAL A 66 -0.92 -5.06 -7.04
C VAL A 66 -0.53 -3.89 -7.91
N ASP A 67 0.37 -4.17 -8.85
CA ASP A 67 0.73 -3.27 -9.94
C ASP A 67 0.06 -3.75 -11.22
N TYR A 68 -0.58 -2.83 -11.95
CA TYR A 68 -1.14 -3.12 -13.26
C TYR A 68 -1.06 -1.91 -14.19
N THR A 69 -1.01 -2.19 -15.49
CA THR A 69 -1.18 -1.19 -16.54
C THR A 69 -2.60 -1.29 -17.07
N VAL A 70 -3.27 -0.16 -17.25
CA VAL A 70 -4.63 -0.16 -17.82
C VAL A 70 -4.58 -0.71 -19.25
N GLY A 71 -5.25 -1.85 -19.48
CA GLY A 71 -5.36 -2.48 -20.80
C GLY A 71 -4.33 -3.57 -21.10
N GLU A 72 -3.45 -3.91 -20.16
CA GLU A 72 -2.55 -5.07 -20.26
C GLU A 72 -3.08 -6.20 -19.34
N PHE A 73 -3.31 -7.39 -19.90
CA PHE A 73 -3.94 -8.55 -19.22
C PHE A 73 -2.97 -9.72 -19.04
#